data_AF-A0AAP6RGC7-F1
#
_entry.id   AF-A0AAP6RGC7-F1
#
_cell.length_a   1.000
_cell.length_b   1.000
_cell.length_c   1.000
_cell.angle_alpha   90.00
_cell.angle_beta   90.00
_cell.angle_gamma   90.00
#
_symmetry.space_group_name_H-M   'P 1'
#
loop_
_entity.id
_entity.type
_entity.pdbx_description
1 polymer ?
#
loop_
_entity_poly.entity_id
_entity_poly.type
_entity_poly.pdbx_seq_one_letter_code
_entity_poly.pdbx_strand_id
1 'polypeptide(L)'
;MDKKQTTDKRLSWFWRWFLNNQVVTALLIVLLVLLIILTFTKVSYLFKPVWQFFGVVGLPVIMAGILYYLLNPIVDYLEKKQISRVWSIIGLFILIVALLIWGGIVIVPKIREQSVSFVNHFPQYIDTIDQKSQEILSDPLFTQFREQLEAAGDKVVSSLGTIIKNVSTFTVQGIGNFFGAVATIFVAIITMPFILFYLLKDGKNLAPYLMKFLPVKMRKPTLKVLAEVNDQVSSYIRGQLTVAFAVAIMFMIGFSVIGLDYAVTLGIAAGFLNLIPYLGSFLAMIPAVFLGIVSGPALLIKVLIVFAIEQTVEGRFISPLVLGSQLSIHPVTILVVLLTSGKLFGIVGVILGIPVYAAAKVIITHIFEWYQIVSGLYDEDKPDQQEST
;
A
#
# COMPACT_ATOMS: atom_id res chain seq x y z
N MET A 1 -52.33 52.98 -31.72
CA MET A 1 -53.08 52.69 -30.48
C MET A 1 -53.22 51.17 -30.45
N ASP A 2 -52.69 50.37 -29.53
CA ASP A 2 -52.43 50.62 -28.12
C ASP A 2 -51.29 49.72 -27.57
N LYS A 3 -50.68 50.16 -26.48
CA LYS A 3 -49.44 49.63 -25.88
C LYS A 3 -49.61 48.24 -25.28
N LYS A 4 -48.59 47.38 -25.51
CA LYS A 4 -48.29 46.16 -24.75
C LYS A 4 -48.31 46.47 -23.25
N GLN A 5 -49.27 45.90 -22.52
CA GLN A 5 -49.21 45.82 -21.06
C GLN A 5 -48.13 44.81 -20.66
N THR A 6 -46.93 45.30 -20.35
CA THR A 6 -45.94 44.52 -19.60
C THR A 6 -46.42 44.45 -18.16
N THR A 7 -46.92 43.29 -17.75
CA THR A 7 -47.22 42.99 -16.35
C THR A 7 -45.90 42.97 -15.59
N ASP A 8 -45.53 44.12 -15.01
CA ASP A 8 -44.42 44.22 -14.07
C ASP A 8 -44.81 43.42 -12.83
N LYS A 9 -44.42 42.13 -12.79
CA LYS A 9 -44.56 41.29 -11.61
C LYS A 9 -43.75 41.97 -10.52
N ARG A 10 -44.42 42.71 -9.64
CA ARG A 10 -43.85 43.27 -8.41
C ARG A 10 -43.26 42.11 -7.60
N LEU A 11 -41.99 41.80 -7.85
CA LEU A 11 -41.23 40.83 -7.08
C LEU A 11 -41.30 41.28 -5.62
N SER A 12 -41.82 40.39 -4.77
CA SER A 12 -42.00 40.63 -3.34
C SER A 12 -40.72 41.23 -2.74
N TRP A 13 -40.86 42.17 -1.79
CA TRP A 13 -39.73 42.78 -1.09
C TRP A 13 -38.75 41.73 -0.52
N PHE A 14 -39.28 40.59 -0.08
CA PHE A 14 -38.51 39.41 0.33
C PHE A 14 -37.57 38.88 -0.76
N TRP A 15 -38.02 38.84 -2.01
CA TRP A 15 -37.23 38.33 -3.14
C TRP A 15 -36.01 39.20 -3.44
N ARG A 16 -36.15 40.53 -3.33
CA ARG A 16 -35.04 41.47 -3.61
C ARG A 16 -34.00 41.50 -2.50
N TRP A 17 -34.42 41.39 -1.24
CA TRP A 17 -33.53 41.53 -0.09
C TRP A 17 -32.95 40.20 0.40
N PHE A 18 -33.71 39.10 0.29
CA PHE A 18 -33.33 37.79 0.80
C PHE A 18 -32.77 36.88 -0.31
N LEU A 19 -33.50 36.67 -1.42
CA LEU A 19 -33.08 35.70 -2.45
C LEU A 19 -32.06 36.27 -3.45
N ASN A 20 -32.07 37.59 -3.72
CA ASN A 20 -31.12 38.24 -4.62
C ASN A 20 -29.85 38.73 -3.91
N ASN A 21 -29.67 38.41 -2.63
CA ASN A 21 -28.48 38.77 -1.86
C ASN A 21 -27.48 37.61 -1.90
N GLN A 22 -26.27 37.88 -2.41
CA GLN A 22 -25.19 36.90 -2.52
C GLN A 22 -24.82 36.28 -1.16
N VAL A 23 -24.89 37.07 -0.07
CA VAL A 23 -24.57 36.59 1.28
C VAL A 23 -25.62 35.58 1.76
N VAL A 24 -26.91 35.87 1.54
CA VAL A 24 -28.01 34.99 1.95
C VAL A 24 -27.99 33.69 1.14
N THR A 25 -27.71 33.78 -0.16
CA THR A 25 -27.56 32.60 -1.03
C THR A 25 -26.38 31.74 -0.59
N ALA A 26 -25.23 32.34 -0.28
CA ALA A 26 -24.07 31.61 0.23
C ALA A 26 -24.37 30.92 1.58
N LEU A 27 -25.04 31.62 2.51
CA LEU A 27 -25.45 31.04 3.80
C LEU A 27 -26.45 29.88 3.62
N LEU A 28 -27.38 29.98 2.67
CA LEU A 28 -28.30 28.88 2.34
C LEU A 28 -27.58 27.67 1.75
N ILE A 29 -26.62 27.87 0.84
CA ILE A 29 -25.81 26.77 0.29
C ILE A 29 -25.02 26.09 1.41
N VAL A 30 -24.36 26.86 2.28
CA VAL A 30 -23.63 26.32 3.43
C VAL A 30 -24.57 25.55 4.35
N LEU A 31 -25.74 26.10 4.66
CA LEU A 31 -26.75 25.44 5.49
C LEU A 31 -27.22 24.12 4.86
N LEU A 32 -27.47 24.10 3.54
CA LEU A 32 -27.86 22.90 2.82
C LEU A 32 -26.75 21.85 2.83
N VAL A 33 -25.49 22.25 2.62
CA VAL A 33 -24.33 21.34 2.71
C VAL A 33 -24.22 20.75 4.12
N LEU A 34 -24.34 21.58 5.16
CA LEU A 34 -24.32 21.11 6.55
C LEU A 34 -25.49 20.17 6.87
N LEU A 35 -26.68 20.44 6.35
CA LEU A 35 -27.87 19.59 6.53
C LEU A 35 -27.72 18.25 5.80
N ILE A 36 -27.14 18.26 4.59
CA ILE A 36 -26.78 17.04 3.85
C ILE A 36 -25.80 16.21 4.67
N ILE A 37 -24.72 16.82 5.19
CA ILE A 37 -23.73 16.13 6.03
C ILE A 37 -24.40 15.54 7.28
N LEU A 38 -25.23 16.32 7.98
CA LEU A 38 -25.94 15.87 9.19
C LEU A 38 -26.86 14.69 8.88
N THR A 39 -27.63 14.77 7.81
CA THR A 39 -28.51 13.67 7.37
C THR A 39 -27.69 12.42 7.04
N PHE A 40 -26.54 12.58 6.37
CA PHE A 40 -25.63 11.48 6.08
C PHE A 40 -25.14 10.77 7.35
N THR A 41 -24.80 11.51 8.41
CA THR A 41 -24.41 10.91 9.70
C THR A 41 -25.54 10.11 10.35
N LYS A 42 -26.79 10.58 10.24
CA LYS A 42 -27.97 9.89 10.80
C LYS A 42 -28.36 8.64 10.02
N VAL A 43 -28.06 8.59 8.72
CA VAL A 43 -28.34 7.45 7.83
C VAL A 43 -27.14 6.50 7.71
N SER A 44 -25.99 6.85 8.28
CA SER A 44 -24.74 6.07 8.22
C SER A 44 -24.89 4.60 8.63
N TYR A 45 -25.82 4.29 9.55
CA TYR A 45 -26.10 2.92 9.97
C TYR A 45 -26.62 2.01 8.83
N LEU A 46 -27.32 2.57 7.82
CA LEU A 46 -27.77 1.82 6.64
C LEU A 46 -26.60 1.34 5.79
N PHE A 47 -25.44 2.00 5.88
CA PHE A 47 -24.23 1.59 5.19
C PHE A 47 -23.40 0.59 6.00
N LYS A 48 -23.75 0.31 7.27
CA LYS A 48 -23.02 -0.65 8.11
C LYS A 48 -22.93 -2.05 7.46
N PRO A 49 -24.00 -2.63 6.88
CA PRO A 49 -23.90 -3.93 6.19
C PRO A 49 -22.96 -3.88 4.99
N VAL A 50 -22.92 -2.76 4.25
CA VAL A 50 -22.02 -2.56 3.11
C VAL A 50 -20.57 -2.56 3.57
N TRP A 51 -20.25 -1.81 4.63
CA TRP A 51 -18.91 -1.80 5.22
C TRP A 51 -18.50 -3.16 5.77
N GLN A 52 -19.42 -3.89 6.41
CA GLN A 52 -19.16 -5.26 6.88
C GLN A 52 -18.89 -6.23 5.72
N PHE A 53 -19.65 -6.12 4.62
CA PHE A 53 -19.41 -6.91 3.42
C PHE A 53 -17.99 -6.68 2.87
N PHE A 54 -17.59 -5.42 2.70
CA PHE A 54 -16.23 -5.09 2.28
C PHE A 54 -15.17 -5.51 3.30
N GLY A 55 -15.48 -5.49 4.60
CA GLY A 55 -14.58 -6.00 5.64
C GLY A 55 -14.33 -7.49 5.53
N VAL A 56 -15.36 -8.29 5.22
CA VAL A 56 -15.26 -9.75 5.10
C VAL A 56 -14.67 -10.17 3.75
N VAL A 57 -15.13 -9.57 2.65
CA VAL A 57 -14.76 -9.98 1.29
C VAL A 57 -13.54 -9.22 0.75
N GLY A 58 -13.23 -8.05 1.31
CA GLY A 58 -12.16 -7.18 0.82
C GLY A 58 -10.80 -7.87 0.86
N LEU A 59 -10.42 -8.48 1.99
CA LEU A 59 -9.11 -9.14 2.12
C LEU A 59 -8.90 -10.26 1.08
N PRO A 60 -9.80 -11.27 0.93
CA PRO A 60 -9.61 -12.30 -0.09
C PRO A 60 -9.62 -11.74 -1.52
N VAL A 61 -10.44 -10.73 -1.82
CA VAL A 61 -10.45 -10.08 -3.14
C VAL A 61 -9.13 -9.36 -3.42
N ILE A 62 -8.59 -8.64 -2.44
CA ILE A 62 -7.31 -7.93 -2.54
C ILE A 62 -6.18 -8.92 -2.79
N MET A 63 -6.10 -9.98 -1.98
CA MET A 63 -5.08 -11.02 -2.14
C MET A 63 -5.20 -11.71 -3.49
N ALA A 64 -6.42 -12.05 -3.92
CA ALA A 64 -6.68 -12.63 -5.24
C ALA A 64 -6.31 -11.65 -6.37
N GLY A 65 -6.55 -10.35 -6.21
CA GLY A 65 -6.18 -9.32 -7.18
C GLY A 65 -4.66 -9.18 -7.33
N ILE A 66 -3.93 -9.12 -6.21
CA ILE A 66 -2.45 -9.08 -6.21
C ILE A 66 -1.89 -10.31 -6.93
N LEU A 67 -2.36 -11.50 -6.56
CA LEU A 67 -1.93 -12.74 -7.21
C LEU A 67 -2.38 -12.82 -8.66
N TYR A 68 -3.57 -12.32 -9.01
CA TYR A 68 -4.04 -12.27 -10.39
C TYR A 68 -3.05 -11.48 -11.27
N TYR A 69 -2.63 -10.30 -10.82
CA TYR A 69 -1.69 -9.48 -11.60
C TYR A 69 -0.30 -10.10 -11.73
N LEU A 70 0.14 -10.85 -10.71
CA LEU A 70 1.39 -11.60 -10.74
C LEU A 70 1.31 -12.81 -11.69
N LEU A 71 0.22 -13.56 -11.63
CA LEU A 71 0.07 -14.88 -12.24
C LEU A 71 -0.53 -14.83 -13.65
N ASN A 72 -1.37 -13.84 -13.97
CA ASN A 72 -2.04 -13.74 -15.27
C ASN A 72 -1.06 -13.72 -16.46
N PRO A 73 0.11 -13.03 -16.43
CA PRO A 73 1.08 -13.10 -17.52
C PRO A 73 1.60 -14.52 -17.78
N ILE A 74 1.74 -15.35 -16.73
CA ILE A 74 2.15 -16.75 -16.85
C ILE A 74 1.05 -17.55 -17.54
N VAL A 75 -0.21 -17.36 -17.11
CA VAL A 75 -1.38 -18.01 -17.73
C VAL A 75 -1.52 -17.60 -19.20
N ASP A 76 -1.37 -16.31 -19.53
CA ASP A 76 -1.43 -15.79 -20.89
C ASP A 76 -0.29 -16.30 -21.76
N TYR A 77 0.91 -16.47 -21.19
CA TYR A 77 2.05 -17.08 -21.89
C TYR A 77 1.81 -18.55 -22.22
N LEU A 78 1.24 -19.33 -21.29
CA LEU A 78 0.87 -20.73 -21.53
C LEU A 78 -0.28 -20.87 -22.52
N GLU A 79 -1.27 -19.96 -22.47
CA GLU A 79 -2.37 -19.90 -23.44
C GLU A 79 -1.86 -19.62 -24.86
N LYS A 80 -0.87 -18.73 -25.01
CA LYS A 80 -0.18 -18.51 -26.30
C LYS A 80 0.55 -19.75 -26.82
N LYS A 81 0.94 -20.68 -25.94
CA LYS A 81 1.51 -21.99 -26.30
C LYS A 81 0.45 -23.08 -26.56
N GLN A 82 -0.80 -22.70 -26.82
CA GLN A 82 -1.92 -23.59 -27.11
C GLN A 82 -2.37 -24.49 -25.95
N ILE A 83 -1.94 -24.22 -24.71
CA ILE A 83 -2.48 -24.90 -23.52
C ILE A 83 -3.80 -24.22 -23.15
N SER A 84 -4.85 -25.00 -22.89
CA SER A 84 -6.13 -24.41 -22.49
C SER A 84 -5.97 -23.60 -21.19
N ARG A 85 -6.64 -22.44 -21.12
CA ARG A 85 -6.53 -21.52 -19.99
C ARG A 85 -6.82 -22.20 -18.65
N VAL A 86 -7.80 -23.11 -18.61
CA VAL A 86 -8.16 -23.85 -17.40
C VAL A 86 -7.03 -24.78 -16.94
N TRP A 87 -6.39 -25.50 -17.87
CA TRP A 87 -5.26 -26.38 -17.52
C TRP A 87 -4.04 -25.57 -17.05
N SER A 88 -3.78 -24.41 -17.66
CA SER A 88 -2.74 -23.48 -17.20
C SER A 88 -2.99 -23.02 -15.76
N ILE A 89 -4.23 -22.68 -15.41
CA ILE A 89 -4.60 -22.26 -14.05
C ILE A 89 -4.44 -23.42 -13.06
N ILE A 90 -4.94 -24.62 -13.39
CA ILE A 90 -4.82 -25.81 -12.53
C ILE A 90 -3.35 -26.16 -12.29
N GLY A 91 -2.54 -26.20 -13.34
CA GLY A 91 -1.10 -26.47 -13.23
C GLY A 91 -0.38 -25.44 -12.37
N LEU A 92 -0.73 -24.15 -12.51
CA LEU A 92 -0.19 -23.08 -11.69
C LEU A 92 -0.59 -23.21 -10.21
N PHE A 93 -1.84 -23.59 -9.93
CA PHE A 93 -2.31 -23.83 -8.57
C PHE A 93 -1.57 -25.02 -7.93
N ILE A 94 -1.37 -26.11 -8.67
CA ILE A 94 -0.58 -27.26 -8.21
C ILE A 94 0.86 -26.81 -7.90
N LEU A 95 1.49 -26.05 -8.80
CA LEU A 95 2.85 -25.53 -8.59
C LEU A 95 2.93 -24.63 -7.35
N ILE A 96 1.99 -23.70 -7.18
CA ILE A 96 1.95 -22.80 -6.02
C ILE A 96 1.76 -23.60 -4.73
N VAL A 97 0.82 -24.55 -4.69
CA VAL A 97 0.60 -25.40 -3.52
C VAL A 97 1.86 -26.23 -3.21
N ALA A 98 2.52 -26.80 -4.22
CA ALA A 98 3.76 -27.53 -4.05
C ALA A 98 4.88 -26.65 -3.48
N LEU A 99 5.05 -25.43 -4.01
CA LEU A 99 6.02 -24.45 -3.52
C LEU A 99 5.70 -23.98 -2.10
N LEU A 100 4.42 -23.78 -1.76
CA LEU A 100 3.99 -23.41 -0.41
C LEU A 100 4.22 -24.54 0.59
N ILE A 101 3.96 -25.80 0.22
CA ILE A 101 4.26 -26.96 1.06
C ILE A 101 5.78 -27.08 1.25
N TRP A 102 6.56 -27.02 0.16
CA TRP A 102 8.01 -27.12 0.22
C TRP A 102 8.64 -25.99 1.05
N GLY A 103 8.26 -24.74 0.76
CA GLY A 103 8.69 -23.57 1.51
C GLY A 103 8.20 -23.63 2.96
N GLY A 104 6.98 -24.10 3.20
CA GLY A 104 6.44 -24.34 4.52
C GLY A 104 7.30 -25.28 5.35
N ILE A 105 7.74 -26.40 4.78
CA ILE A 105 8.59 -27.39 5.45
C ILE A 105 9.99 -26.84 5.72
N VAL A 106 10.57 -26.03 4.82
CA VAL A 106 11.96 -25.56 4.94
C VAL A 106 12.09 -24.26 5.74
N ILE A 107 11.20 -23.30 5.47
CA ILE A 107 11.29 -21.92 5.95
C ILE A 107 10.59 -21.77 7.30
N VAL A 108 9.39 -22.33 7.49
CA VAL A 108 8.60 -22.11 8.72
C VAL A 108 9.33 -22.63 9.97
N PRO A 109 9.95 -23.83 9.98
CA PRO A 109 10.71 -24.27 11.14
C PRO A 109 11.88 -23.35 11.46
N LYS A 110 12.61 -22.88 10.43
CA LYS A 110 13.72 -21.92 10.60
C LYS A 110 13.23 -20.60 11.17
N ILE A 111 12.18 -20.02 10.62
CA ILE A 111 11.61 -18.78 11.15
C ILE A 111 11.16 -18.97 12.60
N ARG A 112 10.49 -20.09 12.91
CA ARG A 112 10.04 -20.40 14.26
C ARG A 112 11.21 -20.52 15.24
N GLU A 113 12.22 -21.31 14.90
CA GLU A 113 13.41 -21.51 15.73
C GLU A 113 14.16 -20.19 15.95
N GLN A 114 14.38 -19.43 14.88
CA GLN A 114 15.04 -18.14 14.92
C GLN A 114 14.24 -17.11 15.75
N SER A 115 12.92 -17.08 15.61
CA SER A 115 12.05 -16.19 16.39
C SER A 115 12.04 -16.55 17.86
N VAL A 116 11.93 -17.84 18.20
CA VAL A 116 11.96 -18.32 19.59
C VAL A 116 13.33 -18.06 20.20
N SER A 117 14.42 -18.33 19.47
CA SER A 117 15.78 -18.05 19.91
C SER A 117 15.98 -16.56 20.16
N PHE A 118 15.53 -15.67 19.26
CA PHE A 118 15.64 -14.23 19.46
C PHE A 118 14.92 -13.78 20.74
N VAL A 119 13.69 -14.24 20.97
CA VAL A 119 12.92 -13.88 22.17
C VAL A 119 13.60 -14.40 23.45
N ASN A 120 14.11 -15.64 23.43
CA ASN A 120 14.76 -16.22 24.61
C ASN A 120 16.11 -15.57 24.95
N HIS A 121 16.88 -15.15 23.94
CA HIS A 121 18.15 -14.46 24.14
C HIS A 121 18.00 -12.94 24.30
N PHE A 122 16.80 -12.39 24.07
CA PHE A 122 16.56 -10.95 24.13
C PHE A 122 17.02 -10.31 25.46
N PRO A 123 16.72 -10.87 26.66
CA PRO A 123 17.22 -10.30 27.91
C PRO A 123 18.75 -10.23 27.95
N GLN A 124 19.43 -11.27 27.49
CA GLN A 124 20.89 -11.33 27.45
C GLN A 124 21.48 -10.32 26.45
N TYR A 125 20.79 -10.05 25.35
CA TYR A 125 21.21 -9.01 24.40
C TYR A 125 21.18 -7.62 25.03
N ILE A 126 20.19 -7.33 25.88
CA ILE A 126 20.14 -6.08 26.65
C ILE A 126 21.28 -6.03 27.66
N ASP A 127 21.48 -7.08 28.44
CA ASP A 127 22.58 -7.15 29.42
C ASP A 127 23.95 -6.94 28.75
N THR A 128 24.14 -7.49 27.53
CA THR A 128 25.37 -7.32 26.75
C THR A 128 25.57 -5.88 26.29
N ILE A 129 24.49 -5.20 25.87
CA ILE A 129 24.55 -3.78 25.49
C ILE A 129 24.90 -2.94 26.72
N ASP A 130 24.28 -3.20 27.87
CA ASP A 130 24.52 -2.46 29.11
C ASP A 130 25.97 -2.61 29.57
N GLN A 131 26.52 -3.83 29.55
CA GLN A 131 27.92 -4.09 29.89
C GLN A 131 28.89 -3.39 28.95
N LYS A 132 28.70 -3.51 27.63
CA LYS A 132 29.56 -2.85 26.64
C LYS A 132 29.46 -1.33 26.70
N SER A 133 28.26 -0.80 27.00
CA SER A 133 28.05 0.63 27.22
C SER A 133 28.87 1.11 28.42
N GLN A 134 28.80 0.41 29.56
CA GLN A 134 29.57 0.76 30.76
C GLN A 134 31.08 0.67 30.55
N GLU A 135 31.56 -0.30 29.76
CA GLU A 135 32.98 -0.43 29.38
C GLU A 135 33.44 0.77 28.53
N ILE A 136 32.68 1.15 27.51
CA ILE A 136 32.97 2.31 26.65
C ILE A 136 32.91 3.62 27.44
N LEU A 137 31.96 3.74 28.37
CA LEU A 137 31.74 4.94 29.17
C LEU A 137 32.77 5.13 30.30
N SER A 138 33.49 4.06 30.63
CA SER A 138 34.59 4.08 31.58
C SER A 138 35.90 4.53 30.94
N ASP A 139 35.98 4.62 29.60
CA ASP A 139 37.12 5.18 28.88
C ASP A 139 37.16 6.72 29.06
N PRO A 140 38.32 7.28 29.48
CA PRO A 140 38.52 8.72 29.65
C PRO A 140 38.05 9.59 28.47
N LEU A 141 38.10 9.08 27.23
CA LEU A 141 37.70 9.79 26.01
C LEU A 141 36.19 10.12 25.95
N PHE A 142 35.34 9.32 26.62
CA PHE A 142 33.88 9.43 26.54
C PHE A 142 33.23 9.97 27.82
N THR A 143 34.01 10.27 28.85
CA THR A 143 33.55 10.79 30.14
C THR A 143 32.67 12.04 30.03
N GLN A 144 32.98 12.95 29.10
CA GLN A 144 32.21 14.17 28.83
C GLN A 144 30.82 13.93 28.20
N PHE A 145 30.58 12.75 27.60
CA PHE A 145 29.31 12.39 26.98
C PHE A 145 28.52 11.34 27.79
N ARG A 146 29.05 10.89 28.92
CA ARG A 146 28.54 9.77 29.70
C ARG A 146 27.06 9.92 30.07
N GLU A 147 26.69 11.06 30.63
CA GLU A 147 25.31 11.31 31.08
C GLU A 147 24.32 11.33 29.89
N GLN A 148 24.74 11.81 28.72
CA GLN A 148 23.91 11.80 27.50
C GLN A 148 23.78 10.39 26.91
N LEU A 149 24.85 9.59 26.92
CA LEU A 149 24.84 8.21 26.45
C LEU A 149 24.05 7.27 27.37
N GLU A 150 24.21 7.39 28.69
CA GLU A 150 23.42 6.60 29.66
C GLU A 150 21.92 6.93 29.51
N ALA A 151 21.56 8.21 29.45
CA ALA A 151 20.16 8.62 29.25
C ALA A 151 19.57 8.17 27.89
N ALA A 152 20.39 8.11 26.83
CA ALA A 152 19.97 7.59 25.53
C ALA A 152 19.80 6.06 25.56
N GLY A 153 20.74 5.34 26.19
CA GLY A 153 20.69 3.89 26.40
C GLY A 153 19.44 3.46 27.14
N ASP A 154 19.17 4.07 28.30
CA ASP A 154 17.99 3.77 29.13
C ASP A 154 16.68 4.00 28.37
N LYS A 155 16.61 5.07 27.55
CA LYS A 155 15.43 5.34 26.70
C LYS A 155 15.24 4.29 25.61
N VAL A 156 16.32 3.83 24.99
CA VAL A 156 16.25 2.77 23.97
C VAL A 156 15.82 1.46 24.60
N VAL A 157 16.45 1.05 25.70
CA VAL A 157 16.14 -0.19 26.43
C VAL A 157 14.70 -0.19 26.94
N SER A 158 14.25 0.90 27.58
CA SER A 158 12.87 1.02 28.07
C SER A 158 11.83 1.05 26.95
N SER A 159 12.12 1.69 25.81
CA SER A 159 11.23 1.69 24.63
C SER A 159 11.12 0.30 24.02
N LEU A 160 12.25 -0.42 23.86
CA LEU A 160 12.27 -1.79 23.36
C LEU A 160 11.55 -2.75 24.32
N GLY A 161 11.81 -2.64 25.63
CA GLY A 161 11.13 -3.41 26.66
C GLY A 161 9.61 -3.18 26.67
N THR A 162 9.17 -1.93 26.43
CA THR A 162 7.74 -1.60 26.31
C THR A 162 7.12 -2.20 25.04
N ILE A 163 7.81 -2.14 23.89
CA ILE A 163 7.36 -2.76 22.65
C ILE A 163 7.18 -4.28 22.84
N ILE A 164 8.17 -4.95 23.45
CA ILE A 164 8.13 -6.40 23.67
C ILE A 164 7.07 -6.78 24.70
N LYS A 165 6.93 -6.02 25.78
CA LYS A 165 5.87 -6.24 26.76
C LYS A 165 4.48 -6.06 26.13
N ASN A 166 4.30 -5.09 25.25
CA ASN A 166 3.05 -4.89 24.52
C ASN A 166 2.77 -6.02 23.51
N VAL A 167 3.81 -6.55 22.84
CA VAL A 167 3.72 -7.74 22.00
C VAL A 167 3.36 -8.99 22.82
N SER A 168 3.92 -9.14 24.02
CA SER A 168 3.65 -10.27 24.91
C SER A 168 2.25 -10.21 25.56
N THR A 169 1.77 -9.01 25.92
CA THR A 169 0.44 -8.79 26.52
C THR A 169 -0.71 -9.01 25.52
N PHE A 170 -0.41 -8.99 24.21
CA PHE A 170 -1.34 -9.41 23.14
C PHE A 170 -1.85 -10.87 23.32
N THR A 171 -1.15 -11.68 24.12
CA THR A 171 -1.42 -13.12 24.29
C THR A 171 -2.54 -13.42 25.30
N VAL A 172 -2.81 -12.56 26.29
CA VAL A 172 -3.72 -12.91 27.41
C VAL A 172 -5.07 -12.19 27.36
N GLN A 173 -5.12 -10.93 26.90
CA GLN A 173 -6.38 -10.18 26.72
C GLN A 173 -6.90 -10.23 25.27
N GLY A 174 -6.11 -10.77 24.34
CA GLY A 174 -6.40 -10.83 22.90
C GLY A 174 -7.26 -12.01 22.44
N ILE A 175 -7.60 -12.97 23.31
CA ILE A 175 -8.23 -14.23 22.91
C ILE A 175 -9.55 -14.01 22.14
N GLY A 176 -10.41 -13.07 22.57
CA GLY A 176 -11.66 -12.74 21.86
C GLY A 176 -11.46 -12.11 20.48
N ASN A 177 -10.47 -11.22 20.35
CA ASN A 177 -10.11 -10.59 19.06
C ASN A 177 -9.31 -11.53 18.16
N PHE A 178 -8.58 -12.48 18.74
CA PHE A 178 -7.83 -13.52 18.05
C PHE A 178 -8.79 -14.47 17.31
N PHE A 179 -9.88 -14.92 17.93
CA PHE A 179 -10.87 -15.76 17.24
C PHE A 179 -11.51 -15.04 16.03
N GLY A 180 -11.84 -13.75 16.16
CA GLY A 180 -12.38 -12.96 15.04
C GLY A 180 -11.36 -12.74 13.92
N ALA A 181 -10.10 -12.44 14.26
CA ALA A 181 -9.03 -12.27 13.29
C ALA A 181 -8.69 -13.59 12.58
N VAL A 182 -8.59 -14.69 13.32
CA VAL A 182 -8.34 -16.04 12.78
C VAL A 182 -9.48 -16.47 11.87
N ALA A 183 -10.74 -16.26 12.26
CA ALA A 183 -11.88 -16.55 11.40
C ALA A 183 -11.83 -15.75 10.09
N THR A 184 -11.49 -14.45 10.16
CA THR A 184 -11.36 -13.59 8.97
C THR A 184 -10.23 -14.05 8.05
N ILE A 185 -9.06 -14.38 8.60
CA ILE A 185 -7.92 -14.90 7.85
C ILE A 185 -8.26 -16.27 7.24
N PHE A 186 -8.91 -17.14 8.00
CA PHE A 186 -9.31 -18.47 7.53
C PHE A 186 -10.30 -18.38 6.35
N VAL A 187 -11.32 -17.53 6.48
CA VAL A 187 -12.24 -17.21 5.38
C VAL A 187 -11.48 -16.66 4.18
N ALA A 188 -10.51 -15.75 4.40
CA ALA A 188 -9.72 -15.19 3.32
C ALA A 188 -8.87 -16.26 2.59
N ILE A 189 -8.17 -17.13 3.33
CA ILE A 189 -7.32 -18.20 2.77
C ILE A 189 -8.13 -19.20 1.95
N ILE A 190 -9.35 -19.54 2.38
CA ILE A 190 -10.21 -20.46 1.64
C ILE A 190 -10.82 -19.75 0.43
N THR A 191 -11.32 -18.53 0.58
CA THR A 191 -12.07 -17.83 -0.46
C THR A 191 -11.16 -17.28 -1.56
N MET A 192 -9.94 -16.86 -1.21
CA MET A 192 -9.00 -16.24 -2.14
C MET A 192 -8.66 -17.13 -3.34
N PRO A 193 -8.33 -18.44 -3.21
CA PRO A 193 -8.11 -19.33 -4.34
C PRO A 193 -9.31 -19.42 -5.30
N PHE A 194 -10.54 -19.47 -4.77
CA PHE A 194 -11.75 -19.47 -5.61
C PHE A 194 -11.89 -18.18 -6.40
N ILE A 195 -11.74 -17.02 -5.74
CA ILE A 195 -11.80 -15.73 -6.42
C ILE A 195 -10.68 -15.61 -7.47
N LEU A 196 -9.45 -15.99 -7.11
CA LEU A 196 -8.31 -15.98 -8.01
C LEU A 196 -8.55 -16.86 -9.24
N PHE A 197 -9.13 -18.05 -9.06
CA PHE A 197 -9.46 -18.94 -10.17
C PHE A 197 -10.40 -18.26 -11.18
N TYR A 198 -11.49 -17.65 -10.71
CA TYR A 198 -12.43 -16.94 -11.59
C TYR A 198 -11.86 -15.66 -12.18
N LEU A 199 -11.04 -14.90 -11.44
CA LEU A 199 -10.33 -13.75 -11.97
C LEU A 199 -9.37 -14.17 -13.10
N LEU A 200 -8.59 -15.23 -12.91
CA LEU A 200 -7.71 -15.76 -13.95
C LEU A 200 -8.52 -16.31 -15.13
N LYS A 201 -9.61 -17.04 -14.89
CA LYS A 201 -10.41 -17.65 -15.96
C LYS A 201 -11.15 -16.59 -16.80
N ASP A 202 -11.88 -15.70 -16.14
CA ASP A 202 -12.90 -14.84 -16.76
C ASP A 202 -12.53 -13.34 -16.73
N GLY A 203 -11.40 -12.95 -16.14
CA GLY A 203 -11.00 -11.55 -15.94
C GLY A 203 -10.96 -10.71 -17.22
N LYS A 204 -10.56 -11.30 -18.36
CA LYS A 204 -10.56 -10.63 -19.68
C LYS A 204 -11.96 -10.22 -20.15
N ASN A 205 -12.99 -10.92 -19.70
CA ASN A 205 -14.39 -10.68 -20.08
C ASN A 205 -15.09 -9.66 -19.17
N LEU A 206 -14.49 -9.31 -18.02
CA LEU A 206 -15.11 -8.43 -17.02
C LEU A 206 -15.34 -7.02 -17.58
N ALA A 207 -14.32 -6.38 -18.14
CA ALA A 207 -14.45 -5.02 -18.69
C ALA A 207 -15.46 -4.95 -19.86
N PRO A 208 -15.40 -5.83 -20.89
CA PRO A 208 -16.42 -5.88 -21.94
C PRO A 208 -17.84 -6.13 -21.41
N TYR A 209 -18.00 -6.92 -20.36
CA TYR A 209 -19.29 -7.16 -19.73
C TYR A 209 -19.84 -5.89 -19.08
N LEU A 210 -19.00 -5.15 -18.34
CA LEU A 210 -19.38 -3.88 -17.72
C LEU A 210 -19.79 -2.81 -18.75
N MET A 211 -19.21 -2.85 -19.96
CA MET A 211 -19.57 -1.90 -21.02
C MET A 211 -21.03 -2.05 -21.49
N LYS A 212 -21.68 -3.19 -21.26
CA LYS A 212 -23.08 -3.40 -21.64
C LYS A 212 -24.04 -2.48 -20.87
N PHE A 213 -23.67 -2.07 -19.66
CA PHE A 213 -24.46 -1.15 -18.82
C PHE A 213 -24.27 0.33 -19.17
N LEU A 214 -23.29 0.66 -20.03
CA LEU A 214 -22.98 2.03 -20.41
C LEU A 214 -23.59 2.43 -21.77
N PRO A 215 -23.95 3.72 -21.95
CA PRO A 215 -24.33 4.28 -23.25
C PRO A 215 -23.25 4.02 -24.30
N VAL A 216 -23.67 3.74 -25.55
CA VAL A 216 -22.77 3.34 -26.65
C VAL A 216 -21.60 4.30 -26.86
N LYS A 217 -21.85 5.61 -26.74
CA LYS A 217 -20.84 6.67 -26.90
C LYS A 217 -19.74 6.61 -25.83
N MET A 218 -20.04 6.10 -24.64
CA MET A 218 -19.10 6.05 -23.51
C MET A 218 -18.26 4.77 -23.47
N ARG A 219 -18.69 3.70 -24.16
CA ARG A 219 -18.03 2.38 -24.08
C ARG A 219 -16.56 2.41 -24.48
N LYS A 220 -16.22 3.03 -25.61
CA LYS A 220 -14.82 3.09 -26.10
C LYS A 220 -13.92 3.92 -25.15
N PRO A 221 -14.28 5.16 -24.77
CA PRO A 221 -13.51 5.92 -23.78
C PRO A 221 -13.33 5.15 -22.46
N THR A 222 -14.40 4.57 -21.90
CA THR A 222 -14.30 3.83 -20.64
C THR A 222 -13.42 2.59 -20.74
N LEU A 223 -13.46 1.85 -21.84
CA LEU A 223 -12.54 0.72 -22.06
C LEU A 223 -11.08 1.16 -22.09
N LYS A 224 -10.79 2.31 -22.73
CA LYS A 224 -9.44 2.88 -22.75
C LYS A 224 -8.97 3.21 -21.32
N VAL A 225 -9.80 3.90 -20.54
CA VAL A 225 -9.50 4.22 -19.13
C VAL A 225 -9.26 2.96 -18.30
N LEU A 226 -10.13 1.95 -18.43
CA LEU A 226 -9.98 0.69 -17.69
C LEU A 226 -8.72 -0.08 -18.08
N ALA A 227 -8.34 -0.06 -19.37
CA ALA A 227 -7.09 -0.68 -19.83
C ALA A 227 -5.88 0.02 -19.23
N GLU A 228 -5.84 1.36 -19.25
CA GLU A 228 -4.73 2.12 -18.67
C GLU A 228 -4.64 1.97 -17.15
N VAL A 229 -5.77 1.94 -16.44
CA VAL A 229 -5.81 1.62 -15.00
C VAL A 229 -5.24 0.22 -14.76
N ASN A 230 -5.69 -0.78 -15.52
CA ASN A 230 -5.21 -2.15 -15.42
C ASN A 230 -3.69 -2.23 -15.66
N ASP A 231 -3.18 -1.55 -16.68
CA ASP A 231 -1.76 -1.55 -17.01
C ASP A 231 -0.94 -0.94 -15.87
N GLN A 232 -1.35 0.22 -15.35
CA GLN A 232 -0.68 0.89 -14.24
C GLN A 232 -0.68 0.06 -12.95
N VAL A 233 -1.85 -0.46 -12.56
CA VAL A 233 -1.98 -1.29 -11.35
C VAL A 233 -1.18 -2.58 -11.49
N SER A 234 -1.28 -3.23 -12.65
CA SER A 234 -0.62 -4.52 -12.89
C SER A 234 0.90 -4.38 -12.92
N SER A 235 1.43 -3.32 -13.54
CA SER A 235 2.85 -3.05 -13.58
C SER A 235 3.41 -2.67 -12.22
N TYR A 236 2.70 -1.84 -11.45
CA TYR A 236 3.11 -1.55 -10.07
C TYR A 236 3.15 -2.81 -9.21
N ILE A 237 2.09 -3.63 -9.21
CA ILE A 237 2.02 -4.81 -8.35
C ILE A 237 3.11 -5.81 -8.71
N ARG A 238 3.28 -6.15 -10.00
CA ARG A 238 4.37 -7.04 -10.43
C ARG A 238 5.72 -6.45 -10.10
N GLY A 239 5.87 -5.15 -10.28
CA GLY A 239 7.11 -4.47 -10.04
C GLY A 239 7.48 -4.53 -8.56
N GLN A 240 6.58 -4.12 -7.68
CA GLN A 240 6.82 -4.11 -6.24
C GLN A 240 7.09 -5.52 -5.68
N LEU A 241 6.36 -6.54 -6.15
CA LEU A 241 6.62 -7.92 -5.75
C LEU A 241 8.00 -8.41 -6.20
N THR A 242 8.44 -8.01 -7.38
CA THR A 242 9.78 -8.34 -7.90
C THR A 242 10.87 -7.65 -7.08
N VAL A 243 10.69 -6.37 -6.74
CA VAL A 243 11.60 -5.62 -5.85
C VAL A 243 11.65 -6.28 -4.48
N ALA A 244 10.51 -6.55 -3.86
CA ALA A 244 10.41 -7.20 -2.55
C ALA A 244 11.12 -8.57 -2.52
N PHE A 245 10.95 -9.37 -3.57
CA PHE A 245 11.62 -10.66 -3.69
C PHE A 245 13.14 -10.52 -3.84
N ALA A 246 13.60 -9.57 -4.65
CA ALA A 246 15.03 -9.31 -4.82
C ALA A 246 15.67 -8.81 -3.51
N VAL A 247 15.02 -7.88 -2.80
CA VAL A 247 15.44 -7.40 -1.48
C VAL A 247 15.53 -8.54 -0.46
N ALA A 248 14.55 -9.45 -0.44
CA ALA A 248 14.58 -10.61 0.44
C ALA A 248 15.82 -11.47 0.22
N ILE A 249 16.13 -11.77 -1.05
CA ILE A 249 17.30 -12.56 -1.43
C ILE A 249 18.59 -11.82 -1.08
N MET A 250 18.68 -10.53 -1.38
CA MET A 250 19.88 -9.74 -1.13
C MET A 250 20.20 -9.64 0.35
N PHE A 251 19.22 -9.36 1.21
CA PHE A 251 19.45 -9.36 2.66
C PHE A 251 19.73 -10.76 3.20
N MET A 252 19.04 -11.80 2.71
CA MET A 252 19.30 -13.18 3.13
C MET A 252 20.75 -13.58 2.82
N ILE A 253 21.24 -13.31 1.61
CA ILE A 253 22.62 -13.58 1.21
C ILE A 253 23.57 -12.68 1.98
N GLY A 254 23.36 -11.36 1.98
CA GLY A 254 24.24 -10.39 2.62
C GLY A 254 24.43 -10.65 4.10
N PHE A 255 23.34 -10.88 4.84
CA PHE A 255 23.38 -11.20 6.27
C PHE A 255 24.03 -12.57 6.54
N SER A 256 23.79 -13.56 5.69
CA SER A 256 24.43 -14.88 5.83
C SER A 256 25.94 -14.80 5.59
N VAL A 257 26.39 -14.02 4.61
CA VAL A 257 27.82 -13.84 4.27
C VAL A 257 28.58 -13.16 5.40
N ILE A 258 27.99 -12.16 6.05
CA ILE A 258 28.65 -11.47 7.17
C ILE A 258 28.56 -12.23 8.49
N GLY A 259 27.83 -13.34 8.53
CA GLY A 259 27.62 -14.17 9.73
C GLY A 259 26.65 -13.53 10.74
N LEU A 260 25.66 -12.77 10.28
CA LEU A 260 24.64 -12.20 11.16
C LEU A 260 23.62 -13.27 11.55
N ASP A 261 23.35 -13.39 12.84
CA ASP A 261 22.31 -14.28 13.34
C ASP A 261 20.95 -13.95 12.73
N TYR A 262 20.14 -14.99 12.52
CA TYR A 262 18.78 -14.87 12.00
C TYR A 262 18.68 -14.30 10.56
N ALA A 263 19.76 -14.35 9.78
CA ALA A 263 19.84 -13.83 8.40
C ALA A 263 18.65 -14.20 7.50
N VAL A 264 18.19 -15.46 7.56
CA VAL A 264 17.04 -15.95 6.76
C VAL A 264 15.74 -15.27 7.20
N THR A 265 15.46 -15.22 8.50
CA THR A 265 14.24 -14.57 9.03
C THR A 265 14.26 -13.07 8.73
N LEU A 266 15.41 -12.42 8.93
CA LEU A 266 15.57 -10.99 8.65
C LEU A 266 15.42 -10.68 7.17
N GLY A 267 15.98 -11.50 6.27
CA GLY A 267 15.82 -11.34 4.82
C GLY A 267 14.35 -11.49 4.38
N ILE A 268 13.65 -12.50 4.89
CA ILE A 268 12.22 -12.70 4.58
C ILE A 268 11.37 -11.54 5.13
N ALA A 269 11.63 -11.12 6.36
CA ALA A 269 10.98 -9.96 6.95
C ALA A 269 11.24 -8.70 6.13
N ALA A 270 12.48 -8.51 5.65
CA ALA A 270 12.85 -7.40 4.79
C ALA A 270 12.06 -7.39 3.49
N GLY A 271 11.95 -8.53 2.80
CA GLY A 271 11.14 -8.65 1.60
C GLY A 271 9.67 -8.28 1.84
N PHE A 272 9.07 -8.80 2.91
CA PHE A 272 7.68 -8.49 3.26
C PHE A 272 7.47 -7.01 3.60
N LEU A 273 8.37 -6.44 4.42
CA LEU A 273 8.33 -5.02 4.76
C LEU A 273 8.54 -4.15 3.52
N ASN A 274 9.34 -4.61 2.56
CA ASN A 274 9.56 -3.94 1.28
C ASN A 274 8.38 -4.01 0.31
N LEU A 275 7.24 -4.57 0.71
CA LEU A 275 5.97 -4.24 0.05
C LEU A 275 5.56 -2.77 0.28
N ILE A 276 6.13 -2.11 1.29
CA ILE A 276 5.98 -0.68 1.56
C ILE A 276 7.19 0.06 0.95
N PRO A 277 7.04 0.76 -0.19
CA PRO A 277 8.16 1.37 -0.89
C PRO A 277 8.90 2.39 -0.04
N TYR A 278 10.23 2.45 -0.20
CA TYR A 278 11.16 3.34 0.50
C TYR A 278 11.24 3.19 2.03
N LEU A 279 10.30 2.51 2.67
CA LEU A 279 10.29 2.29 4.12
C LEU A 279 10.70 0.87 4.49
N GLY A 280 10.40 -0.12 3.65
CA GLY A 280 10.53 -1.53 3.99
C GLY A 280 11.94 -1.96 4.41
N SER A 281 12.94 -1.69 3.57
CA SER A 281 14.34 -2.01 3.88
C SER A 281 14.85 -1.28 5.14
N PHE A 282 14.41 -0.04 5.40
CA PHE A 282 14.74 0.68 6.63
C PHE A 282 14.11 0.05 7.88
N LEU A 283 12.85 -0.37 7.79
CA LEU A 283 12.17 -1.07 8.90
C LEU A 283 12.84 -2.41 9.19
N ALA A 284 13.28 -3.13 8.16
CA ALA A 284 13.98 -4.39 8.29
C ALA A 284 15.37 -4.24 8.91
N MET A 285 15.99 -3.07 8.74
CA MET A 285 17.30 -2.76 9.27
C MET A 285 17.29 -2.58 10.80
N ILE A 286 16.15 -2.26 11.41
CA ILE A 286 16.02 -2.06 12.86
C ILE A 286 16.53 -3.28 13.66
N PRO A 287 15.99 -4.50 13.48
CA PRO A 287 16.49 -5.69 14.18
C PRO A 287 17.91 -6.09 13.75
N ALA A 288 18.30 -5.86 12.49
CA ALA A 288 19.65 -6.20 12.01
C ALA A 288 20.74 -5.32 12.66
N VAL A 289 20.49 -4.01 12.76
CA VAL A 289 21.39 -3.06 13.45
C VAL A 289 21.46 -3.37 14.93
N PHE A 290 20.32 -3.67 15.57
CA PHE A 290 20.29 -4.09 16.97
C PHE A 290 21.23 -5.28 17.21
N LEU A 291 21.11 -6.35 16.42
CA LEU A 291 22.00 -7.52 16.51
C LEU A 291 23.46 -7.19 16.18
N GLY A 292 23.68 -6.27 15.24
CA GLY A 292 25.02 -5.74 14.93
C GLY A 292 25.66 -5.05 16.14
N ILE A 293 24.91 -4.21 16.86
CA ILE A 293 25.37 -3.53 18.08
C ILE A 293 25.71 -4.55 19.17
N VAL A 294 24.81 -5.51 19.42
CA VAL A 294 25.02 -6.59 20.40
C VAL A 294 26.31 -7.35 20.12
N SER A 295 26.54 -7.71 18.85
CA SER A 295 27.70 -8.49 18.42
C SER A 295 29.00 -7.67 18.46
N GLY A 296 28.91 -6.35 18.23
CA GLY A 296 30.02 -5.40 18.37
C GLY A 296 30.33 -4.61 17.09
N PRO A 297 31.25 -3.63 17.16
CA PRO A 297 31.44 -2.61 16.11
C PRO A 297 31.75 -3.19 14.73
N ALA A 298 32.54 -4.26 14.66
CA ALA A 298 32.92 -4.88 13.40
C ALA A 298 31.71 -5.48 12.65
N LEU A 299 30.80 -6.16 13.36
CA LEU A 299 29.60 -6.72 12.73
C LEU A 299 28.60 -5.62 12.38
N LEU A 300 28.43 -4.60 13.24
CA LEU A 300 27.61 -3.43 12.93
C LEU A 300 28.05 -2.75 11.62
N ILE A 301 29.35 -2.53 11.43
CA ILE A 301 29.86 -1.96 10.17
C ILE A 301 29.53 -2.86 8.99
N LYS A 302 29.70 -4.19 9.11
CA LYS A 302 29.33 -5.14 8.05
C LYS A 302 27.84 -5.09 7.72
N VAL A 303 26.96 -4.99 8.73
CA VAL A 303 25.51 -4.83 8.55
C VAL A 303 25.20 -3.55 7.77
N LEU A 304 25.81 -2.42 8.14
CA LEU A 304 25.66 -1.15 7.43
C LEU A 304 26.16 -1.20 5.98
N ILE A 305 27.26 -1.93 5.72
CA ILE A 305 27.77 -2.16 4.36
C ILE A 305 26.77 -2.98 3.54
N VAL A 306 26.23 -4.07 4.08
CA VAL A 306 25.21 -4.89 3.40
C VAL A 306 24.00 -4.03 3.04
N PHE A 307 23.53 -3.20 3.96
CA PHE A 307 22.43 -2.27 3.71
C PHE A 307 22.78 -1.21 2.65
N ALA A 308 23.97 -0.63 2.69
CA ALA A 308 24.40 0.34 1.68
C ALA A 308 24.49 -0.28 0.27
N ILE A 309 24.97 -1.52 0.18
CA ILE A 309 24.97 -2.28 -1.07
C ILE A 309 23.54 -2.53 -1.52
N GLU A 310 22.68 -2.99 -0.61
CA GLU A 310 21.29 -3.28 -0.93
C GLU A 310 20.54 -2.05 -1.44
N GLN A 311 20.62 -0.93 -0.72
CA GLN A 311 20.00 0.33 -1.12
C GLN A 311 20.54 0.86 -2.45
N THR A 312 21.82 0.69 -2.70
CA THR A 312 22.43 1.10 -3.98
C THR A 312 21.90 0.25 -5.12
N VAL A 313 21.84 -1.07 -4.95
CA VAL A 313 21.38 -2.00 -5.97
C VAL A 313 19.87 -1.85 -6.19
N GLU A 314 19.08 -1.79 -5.13
CA GLU A 314 17.64 -1.59 -5.18
C GLU A 314 17.30 -0.25 -5.84
N GLY A 315 17.88 0.85 -5.37
CA GLY A 315 17.53 2.20 -5.81
C GLY A 315 18.04 2.54 -7.21
N ARG A 316 19.24 2.07 -7.59
CA ARG A 316 19.85 2.44 -8.88
C ARG A 316 19.61 1.43 -10.01
N PHE A 317 19.34 0.17 -9.69
CA PHE A 317 19.21 -0.88 -10.70
C PHE A 317 17.83 -1.52 -10.67
N ILE A 318 17.44 -2.13 -9.55
CA ILE A 318 16.21 -2.94 -9.50
C ILE A 318 14.98 -2.06 -9.69
N SER A 319 14.82 -1.02 -8.88
CA SER A 319 13.64 -0.14 -8.94
C SER A 319 13.48 0.52 -10.31
N PRO A 320 14.52 1.11 -10.94
CA PRO A 320 14.38 1.66 -12.29
C PRO A 320 14.04 0.61 -13.37
N LEU A 321 14.62 -0.60 -13.30
CA LEU A 321 14.34 -1.66 -14.27
C LEU A 321 12.91 -2.22 -14.15
N VAL A 322 12.39 -2.23 -12.93
CA VAL A 322 11.17 -2.96 -12.58
C VAL A 322 9.96 -2.04 -12.47
N LEU A 323 10.11 -0.87 -11.83
CA LEU A 323 9.05 0.12 -11.64
C LEU A 323 9.05 1.21 -12.73
N GLY A 324 10.22 1.49 -13.32
CA GLY A 324 10.39 2.28 -14.56
C GLY A 324 9.65 3.62 -14.62
N SER A 325 9.42 4.10 -15.85
CA SER A 325 8.70 5.36 -16.15
C SER A 325 7.19 5.30 -15.90
N GLN A 326 6.65 4.12 -15.59
CA GLN A 326 5.22 3.86 -15.76
C GLN A 326 4.38 4.60 -14.72
N LEU A 327 4.88 4.76 -13.49
CA LEU A 327 4.10 5.40 -12.43
C LEU A 327 4.19 6.93 -12.46
N SER A 328 5.32 7.52 -12.86
CA SER A 328 5.52 8.99 -12.89
C SER A 328 4.94 9.67 -11.62
N ILE A 329 5.21 9.08 -10.44
CA ILE A 329 4.73 9.57 -9.15
C ILE A 329 5.92 10.19 -8.45
N HIS A 330 5.76 11.44 -8.03
CA HIS A 330 6.78 12.12 -7.25
C HIS A 330 6.96 11.40 -5.90
N PRO A 331 8.20 11.19 -5.38
CA PRO A 331 8.42 10.49 -4.11
C PRO A 331 7.64 11.06 -2.93
N VAL A 332 7.50 12.39 -2.87
CA VAL A 332 6.66 13.07 -1.86
C VAL A 332 5.20 12.62 -1.93
N THR A 333 4.65 12.44 -3.13
CA THR A 333 3.28 11.93 -3.29
C THR A 333 3.16 10.51 -2.78
N ILE A 334 4.18 9.67 -2.98
CA ILE A 334 4.21 8.31 -2.42
C ILE A 334 4.15 8.38 -0.89
N LEU A 335 4.97 9.23 -0.26
CA LEU A 335 4.95 9.41 1.19
C LEU A 335 3.57 9.88 1.70
N VAL A 336 2.98 10.89 1.07
CA VAL A 336 1.65 11.39 1.44
C VAL A 336 0.60 10.27 1.31
N VAL A 337 0.60 9.54 0.20
CA VAL A 337 -0.33 8.43 -0.03
C VAL A 337 -0.15 7.35 1.04
N LEU A 338 1.07 6.95 1.37
CA LEU A 338 1.33 5.92 2.40
C LEU A 338 0.89 6.37 3.79
N LEU A 339 1.19 7.61 4.18
CA LEU A 339 0.82 8.15 5.49
C LEU A 339 -0.70 8.27 5.64
N THR A 340 -1.39 8.82 4.63
CA THR A 340 -2.84 8.99 4.66
C THR A 340 -3.55 7.65 4.58
N SER A 341 -3.17 6.77 3.65
CA SER A 341 -3.80 5.45 3.50
C SER A 341 -3.54 4.55 4.70
N GLY A 342 -2.33 4.60 5.28
CA GLY A 342 -2.00 3.85 6.50
C GLY A 342 -2.82 4.30 7.70
N LYS A 343 -3.08 5.61 7.84
CA LYS A 343 -3.93 6.13 8.91
C LYS A 343 -5.41 5.74 8.73
N LEU A 344 -5.91 5.74 7.49
CA LEU A 344 -7.31 5.47 7.17
C LEU A 344 -7.66 3.97 7.13
N PHE A 345 -6.78 3.16 6.56
CA PHE A 345 -7.06 1.76 6.23
C PHE A 345 -6.01 0.78 6.79
N GLY A 346 -5.10 1.26 7.66
CA GLY A 346 -4.08 0.43 8.29
C GLY A 346 -3.09 -0.16 7.28
N ILE A 347 -2.58 -1.35 7.58
CA ILE A 347 -1.56 -2.05 6.76
C ILE A 347 -2.06 -2.27 5.32
N VAL A 348 -3.34 -2.61 5.14
CA VAL A 348 -3.95 -2.79 3.81
C VAL A 348 -3.89 -1.49 3.01
N GLY A 349 -4.14 -0.36 3.67
CA GLY A 349 -3.99 0.97 3.09
C GLY A 349 -2.59 1.24 2.60
N VAL A 350 -1.57 0.93 3.40
CA VAL A 350 -0.17 1.16 3.03
C VAL A 350 0.22 0.34 1.79
N ILE A 351 -0.17 -0.93 1.73
CA ILE A 351 0.17 -1.83 0.60
C ILE A 351 -0.57 -1.41 -0.68
N LEU A 352 -1.85 -1.04 -0.58
CA LEU A 352 -2.69 -0.72 -1.73
C LEU A 352 -2.74 0.76 -2.08
N GLY A 353 -2.16 1.63 -1.26
CA GLY A 353 -2.26 3.07 -1.41
C GLY A 353 -1.76 3.53 -2.78
N ILE A 354 -0.61 3.03 -3.22
CA ILE A 354 -0.03 3.40 -4.51
C ILE A 354 -0.82 2.84 -5.71
N PRO A 355 -1.21 1.56 -5.75
CA PRO A 355 -2.09 1.05 -6.80
C PRO A 355 -3.40 1.85 -6.93
N VAL A 356 -4.03 2.16 -5.79
CA VAL A 356 -5.28 2.93 -5.75
C VAL A 356 -5.03 4.36 -6.22
N TYR A 357 -3.94 5.00 -5.79
CA TYR A 357 -3.55 6.32 -6.26
C TYR A 357 -3.30 6.32 -7.78
N ALA A 358 -2.60 5.32 -8.32
CA ALA A 358 -2.32 5.23 -9.74
C ALA A 358 -3.61 5.08 -10.56
N ALA A 359 -4.53 4.22 -10.10
CA ALA A 359 -5.86 4.08 -10.70
C ALA A 359 -6.65 5.39 -10.64
N ALA A 360 -6.68 6.04 -9.47
CA ALA A 360 -7.37 7.31 -9.28
C ALA A 360 -6.79 8.42 -10.17
N LYS A 361 -5.46 8.51 -10.29
CA LYS A 361 -4.77 9.45 -11.17
C LYS A 361 -5.24 9.29 -12.62
N VAL A 362 -5.23 8.07 -13.16
CA VAL A 362 -5.68 7.80 -14.54
C VAL A 362 -7.13 8.22 -14.74
N ILE A 363 -8.02 7.86 -13.80
CA ILE A 363 -9.44 8.19 -13.86
C ILE A 363 -9.65 9.71 -13.81
N ILE A 364 -9.02 10.40 -12.86
CA ILE A 364 -9.15 11.85 -12.68
C ILE A 364 -8.62 12.58 -13.91
N THR A 365 -7.47 12.17 -14.46
CA THR A 365 -6.91 12.76 -15.68
C THR A 365 -7.90 12.63 -16.84
N HIS A 366 -8.47 11.45 -17.07
CA HIS A 366 -9.45 11.27 -18.15
C HIS A 366 -10.77 12.02 -17.92
N ILE A 367 -11.22 12.14 -16.67
CA ILE A 367 -12.38 12.97 -16.34
C ILE A 367 -12.09 14.44 -16.65
N PHE A 368 -10.88 14.91 -16.33
CA PHE A 368 -10.47 16.28 -16.60
C PHE A 368 -10.31 16.54 -18.10
N GLU A 369 -9.68 15.64 -18.86
CA GLU A 369 -9.59 15.72 -20.32
C GLU A 369 -10.99 15.78 -20.97
N TRP A 370 -11.91 14.92 -20.50
CA TRP A 370 -13.30 14.96 -20.96
C TRP A 370 -13.98 16.29 -20.62
N TYR A 371 -13.74 16.83 -19.42
CA TYR A 371 -14.27 18.13 -19.01
C TYR A 371 -13.71 19.29 -19.85
N GLN A 372 -12.42 19.27 -20.19
CA GLN A 372 -11.81 20.28 -21.07
C GLN A 372 -12.48 20.31 -22.44
N ILE A 373 -12.71 19.13 -23.04
CA ILE A 373 -13.36 18.99 -24.35
C ILE A 373 -14.82 19.49 -24.33
N VAL A 374 -15.55 19.23 -23.25
CA VAL A 374 -16.99 19.54 -23.18
C VAL A 374 -17.28 20.96 -22.69
N SER A 375 -16.43 21.51 -21.83
CA SER A 375 -16.68 22.82 -21.21
C SER A 375 -16.42 24.01 -22.14
N GLY A 376 -15.54 23.86 -23.14
CA GLY A 376 -15.09 24.97 -24.00
C GLY A 376 -14.34 26.08 -23.25
N LEU A 377 -14.05 25.88 -21.95
CA LEU A 377 -13.35 26.85 -21.10
C LEU A 377 -11.84 26.84 -21.28
N TYR A 378 -11.32 25.84 -22.00
CA TYR A 378 -9.88 25.59 -22.18
C TYR A 378 -9.46 25.72 -23.65
N ASP A 379 -10.36 26.18 -24.53
CA ASP A 379 -9.98 26.52 -25.90
C ASP A 379 -9.12 27.78 -25.84
N GLU A 380 -7.87 27.70 -26.28
CA GLU A 380 -7.04 28.89 -26.45
C GLU A 380 -7.60 29.70 -27.62
N ASP A 381 -7.98 30.95 -27.37
CA ASP A 381 -8.31 31.93 -28.41
C ASP A 381 -7.09 32.05 -29.34
N LYS A 382 -7.12 31.35 -30.47
CA LYS A 382 -6.13 31.54 -31.52
C LYS A 382 -6.35 32.95 -32.06
N PRO A 383 -5.40 33.89 -31.93
CA PRO A 383 -5.55 35.19 -32.56
C PRO A 383 -5.69 34.97 -34.06
N ASP A 384 -6.76 35.51 -34.63
CA ASP A 384 -7.12 35.38 -36.04
C ASP A 384 -5.90 35.64 -36.93
N GLN A 385 -5.41 34.59 -37.60
CA GLN A 385 -4.61 34.76 -38.80
C GLN A 385 -5.54 35.15 -39.95
N GLN A 386 -6.09 36.36 -39.87
CA GLN A 386 -6.65 37.08 -41.00
C GLN A 386 -5.96 38.44 -41.09
N GLU A 387 -5.29 38.63 -42.23
CA GLU A 387 -4.75 39.86 -42.82
C GLU A 387 -3.23 39.89 -42.99
N SER A 388 -2.78 39.21 -44.05
CA SER A 388 -1.75 39.71 -44.96
C SER A 388 -1.83 38.90 -46.26
N THR A 389 -2.83 39.25 -47.08
CA THR A 389 -2.69 39.19 -48.54
C THR A 389 -1.56 40.10 -48.99
#